data_AF-A0AAQ4DX48-F1
#
_entry.id   AF-A0AAQ4DX48-F1
#
_cell.length_a   1.000
_cell.length_b   1.000
_cell.length_c   1.000
_cell.angle_alpha   90.00
_cell.angle_beta   90.00
_cell.angle_gamma   90.00
#
_symmetry.space_group_name_H-M   'P 1'
#
loop_
_entity.id
_entity.type
_entity.pdbx_description
1 polymer ?
#
loop_
_entity_poly.entity_id
_entity_poly.type
_entity_poly.pdbx_seq_one_letter_code
_entity_poly.pdbx_strand_id
1 'polypeptide(L)' 'MIGAHIQSLSDSLDIPHIESRLDLEPDVKDCSVNLHPDPQITGKSMRDLVQYLNWTRIAVLYQDDI' A
#
# COMPACT_ATOMS: atom_id res chain seq x y z
N MET A 1 3.32 -10.27 10.13
CA MET A 1 2.64 -11.24 11.03
C MET A 1 1.63 -10.58 11.99
N ILE A 2 1.96 -9.50 12.71
CA ILE A 2 1.03 -8.85 13.67
C ILE A 2 -0.25 -8.29 13.03
N GLY A 3 -0.16 -7.61 11.89
CA GLY A 3 -1.34 -7.01 11.23
C GLY A 3 -2.42 -8.02 10.83
N ALA A 4 -2.01 -9.22 10.41
CA ALA A 4 -2.94 -10.29 10.07
C ALA A 4 -3.70 -10.82 11.31
N HIS A 5 -3.05 -10.87 12.48
CA HIS A 5 -3.72 -11.27 13.72
C HIS A 5 -4.71 -10.21 14.21
N ILE A 6 -4.41 -8.92 14.04
CA ILE A 6 -5.33 -7.83 14.37
C ILE A 6 -6.55 -7.87 13.45
N GLN A 7 -6.34 -8.02 12.13
CA GLN A 7 -7.44 -8.17 11.16
C GLN A 7 -8.34 -9.36 11.53
N SER A 8 -7.76 -10.53 11.79
CA SER A 8 -8.53 -11.74 12.15
C SER A 8 -9.37 -11.57 13.42
N LEU A 9 -8.87 -10.82 14.42
CA LEU A 9 -9.64 -10.51 15.62
C LEU A 9 -10.75 -9.49 15.33
N SER A 10 -10.46 -8.45 14.54
CA SER A 10 -11.45 -7.46 14.10
C SER A 10 -12.62 -8.11 13.35
N ASP A 11 -12.31 -9.02 12.44
CA ASP A 11 -13.31 -9.81 11.69
C ASP A 11 -14.16 -10.67 12.63
N SER A 12 -13.54 -11.26 13.65
CA SER A 12 -14.25 -12.11 14.62
C SER A 12 -15.14 -11.33 15.59
N LEU A 13 -14.89 -10.04 15.76
CA LEU A 13 -15.56 -9.17 16.73
C LEU A 13 -16.46 -8.11 16.08
N ASP A 14 -16.61 -8.12 14.75
CA ASP A 14 -17.31 -7.09 13.96
C ASP A 14 -16.80 -5.66 14.25
N ILE A 15 -15.48 -5.53 14.48
CA ILE A 15 -14.84 -4.25 14.75
C ILE A 15 -14.22 -3.71 13.45
N PRO A 16 -14.49 -2.45 13.05
CA PRO A 16 -13.86 -1.86 11.87
C PRO A 16 -12.34 -1.79 12.04
N HIS A 17 -11.61 -2.19 11.00
CA HIS A 17 -10.15 -2.17 10.99
C HIS A 17 -9.61 -1.04 10.10
N ILE A 18 -8.62 -0.30 10.61
CA ILE A 18 -7.95 0.76 9.85
C ILE A 18 -6.47 0.41 9.78
N GLU A 19 -5.94 0.40 8.56
CA GLU A 19 -4.56 0.04 8.28
C GLU A 19 -3.81 1.21 7.62
N SER A 20 -2.50 1.23 7.74
CA SER A 20 -1.63 2.11 6.95
C SER A 20 -0.34 1.36 6.65
N ARG A 21 -0.44 0.39 5.73
CA ARG A 21 0.69 -0.43 5.29
C ARG A 21 0.61 -0.71 3.80
N LEU A 22 1.76 -1.00 3.20
CA LEU A 22 1.79 -1.54 1.85
C LEU A 22 1.00 -2.86 1.84
N ASP A 23 0.01 -2.94 0.95
CA ASP A 23 -0.82 -4.12 0.74
C ASP A 23 -0.67 -4.51 -0.72
N LEU A 24 0.08 -5.59 -0.96
CA LEU A 24 0.33 -6.11 -2.30
C LEU A 24 -0.68 -7.21 -2.67
N GLU A 25 -1.47 -7.65 -1.69
CA GLU A 25 -2.52 -8.64 -1.90
C GLU A 25 -3.82 -7.95 -2.32
N PRO A 26 -4.48 -8.41 -3.39
CA PRO A 26 -5.71 -7.81 -3.90
C PRO A 26 -6.97 -8.24 -3.11
N ASP A 27 -6.82 -8.98 -2.02
CA ASP A 27 -7.97 -9.52 -1.29
C ASP A 27 -8.78 -8.40 -0.63
N VAL A 28 -10.05 -8.33 -1.00
CA VAL A 28 -11.02 -7.42 -0.38
C VAL A 28 -11.25 -7.87 1.05
N LYS A 29 -10.77 -7.07 2.00
CA LYS A 29 -10.99 -7.30 3.43
C LYS A 29 -12.31 -6.68 3.86
N ASP A 30 -13.15 -7.47 4.52
CA ASP A 30 -14.43 -6.99 4.99
C ASP A 30 -14.25 -5.99 6.14
N CYS A 31 -15.06 -4.92 6.14
CA CYS A 31 -15.02 -3.85 7.15
C CYS A 31 -13.61 -3.28 7.47
N SER A 32 -12.69 -3.30 6.50
CA SER A 32 -11.31 -2.82 6.65
C SER A 32 -10.97 -1.73 5.62
N VAL A 33 -10.29 -0.68 6.06
CA VAL A 33 -9.84 0.42 5.20
C VAL A 33 -8.35 0.64 5.38
N ASN A 34 -7.60 0.54 4.27
CA ASN A 34 -6.18 0.88 4.25
C ASN A 34 -5.98 2.31 3.74
N LEU A 35 -5.31 3.13 4.54
CA LEU A 35 -4.99 4.52 4.24
C LEU A 35 -3.59 4.69 3.64
N HIS A 36 -2.87 3.60 3.44
CA HIS A 36 -1.62 3.64 2.69
C HIS A 36 -1.89 4.08 1.25
N PRO A 37 -1.08 5.00 0.68
CA PRO A 37 -1.23 5.39 -0.71
C PRO A 37 -1.20 4.19 -1.63
N ASP A 38 -2.15 4.11 -2.56
CA ASP A 38 -2.17 3.05 -3.56
C ASP A 38 -0.83 3.04 -4.34
N PRO A 39 -0.14 1.89 -4.46
CA PRO A 39 1.17 1.81 -5.11
C PRO A 39 1.14 2.23 -6.59
N GLN A 40 0.04 1.97 -7.31
CA GLN A 40 -0.10 2.36 -8.71
C GLN A 40 -0.28 3.88 -8.84
N ILE A 41 -1.12 4.48 -7.98
CA ILE A 41 -1.31 5.93 -7.92
C ILE A 41 0.01 6.62 -7.53
N THR A 42 0.73 6.08 -6.55
CA THR A 42 2.04 6.58 -6.13
C THR A 42 3.09 6.49 -7.26
N GLY A 43 3.14 5.37 -7.97
CA GLY A 43 4.01 5.23 -9.14
C GLY A 43 3.66 6.22 -10.26
N LYS A 44 2.36 6.51 -10.44
CA LYS A 44 1.90 7.51 -11.42
C LYS A 44 2.30 8.93 -11.02
N SER A 45 2.08 9.33 -9.77
CA SER A 45 2.47 10.66 -9.30
C SER A 45 3.98 10.86 -9.38
N MET A 46 4.77 9.82 -9.12
CA MET A 46 6.22 9.86 -9.32
C MET A 46 6.59 10.08 -10.79
N ARG A 47 5.90 9.44 -11.74
CA ARG A 47 6.10 9.70 -13.18
C ARG A 47 5.71 11.12 -13.56
N ASP A 48 4.64 11.66 -12.99
CA ASP A 48 4.22 13.04 -13.23
C ASP A 48 5.32 14.03 -12.80
N LEU A 49 6.00 13.77 -11.68
CA LEU A 49 7.16 14.56 -11.23
C LEU A 49 8.36 14.45 -12.18
N VAL A 50 8.68 13.24 -12.65
CA VAL A 50 9.77 13.02 -13.63
C VAL A 50 9.55 13.87 -14.89
N GLN A 51 8.31 13.91 -15.39
CA GLN A 51 7.94 14.71 -16.56
C GLN A 51 7.99 16.21 -16.27
N TYR A 52 7.36 16.65 -15.17
CA TYR A 52 7.31 18.05 -14.77
C TYR A 52 8.71 18.66 -14.60
N LEU A 53 9.64 17.89 -14.03
CA LEU A 53 11.01 18.33 -13.77
C LEU A 53 11.98 18.10 -14.95
N ASN A 54 11.49 17.56 -16.08
CA ASN A 54 12.29 17.21 -17.25
C ASN A 54 13.50 16.31 -16.93
N TRP A 55 13.32 15.33 -16.03
CA TRP A 55 14.38 14.38 -15.74
C TRP A 55 14.61 13.45 -16.95
N THR A 56 15.84 13.40 -17.44
CA THR A 56 16.23 12.60 -18.61
C THR A 56 16.77 11.22 -18.25
N ARG A 57 17.11 11.00 -16.97
CA ARG A 57 17.66 9.76 -16.45
C ARG A 57 17.09 9.51 -15.07
N ILE A 58 16.66 8.27 -14.83
CA ILE A 58 16.16 7.80 -13.54
C ILE A 58 16.76 6.42 -13.27
N ALA A 59 16.87 6.08 -11.98
CA ALA A 59 17.19 4.73 -11.53
C ALA A 59 16.15 4.32 -10.49
N VAL A 60 15.65 3.09 -10.59
CA VAL A 60 14.74 2.51 -9.59
C VAL A 60 15.58 1.62 -8.70
N LEU A 61 15.58 1.92 -7.41
CA LEU A 61 16.18 1.08 -6.38
C LEU A 61 15.04 0.39 -5.64
N TYR A 62 15.09 -0.92 -5.58
CA TYR A 62 14.17 -1.74 -4.80
C TYR A 62 14.98 -2.70 -3.94
N GLN A 63 14.36 -3.13 -2.85
CA GLN A 63 14.87 -4.19 -2.01
C GLN A 63 13.95 -5.39 -2.20
N ASP A 64 14.53 -6.57 -2.40
CA ASP A 64 13.78 -7.82 -2.31
C ASP A 64 13.58 -8.15 -0.83
N ASP A 65 12.33 -8.33 -0.43
CA ASP A 65 11.99 -8.84 0.90
C ASP A 65 12.12 -10.38 0.87
N ILE A 66 13.33 -10.88 1.11
CA ILE A 66 13.58 -12.29 1.46
C ILE A 66 13.24 -12.52 2.93
#